data_AF-A0A8T1TBP5-F1
#
_entry.id   AF-A0A8T1TBP5-F1
#
_cell.length_a   1.000
_cell.length_b   1.000
_cell.length_c   1.000
_cell.angle_alpha   90.00
_cell.angle_beta   90.00
_cell.angle_gamma   90.00
#
_symmetry.space_group_name_H-M   'P 1'
#
loop_
_entity.id
_entity.type
_entity.pdbx_description
1 polymer ?
#
loop_
_entity_poly.entity_id
_entity_poly.type
_entity_poly.pdbx_seq_one_letter_code
_entity_poly.pdbx_strand_id
1 'polypeptide(L)'
;MIDESSFPSTLLKSLQHLDVSSNPLKCTCEAHWFLMFLKSTCITIDHFSTSMQCDLPESKRGQPLLSMDPRSCQDIYGHQSFLCTFLIVMFITVLPVLHKLYGWDFWYLSHICLAAVRRGYAQMSTVSREEYDAFIAFDSQHSMVADWVYNEMVPQLEEKGRR
;
A
#
# COMPACT_ATOMS: atom_id res chain seq x y z
N MET A 1 5.89 -7.46 32.94
CA MET A 1 4.74 -6.65 32.53
C MET A 1 3.52 -7.30 33.14
N ILE A 2 2.63 -6.51 33.74
CA ILE A 2 1.37 -7.03 34.25
C ILE A 2 0.38 -6.99 33.10
N ASP A 3 -0.05 -8.17 32.66
CA ASP A 3 -1.01 -8.37 31.57
C ASP A 3 -2.18 -9.23 32.08
N GLU A 4 -3.29 -9.25 31.36
CA GLU A 4 -4.44 -10.13 31.59
C GLU A 4 -4.06 -11.60 31.87
N SER A 5 -3.07 -12.13 31.15
CA SER A 5 -2.53 -13.47 31.34
C SER A 5 -1.91 -13.69 32.72
N SER A 6 -1.43 -12.62 33.36
CA SER A 6 -0.85 -12.65 34.71
C SER A 6 -1.92 -12.79 35.81
N PHE A 7 -3.18 -12.48 35.49
CA PHE A 7 -4.31 -12.51 36.44
C PHE A 7 -5.43 -13.42 35.92
N PRO A 8 -5.26 -14.76 36.02
CA PRO A 8 -6.29 -15.70 35.59
C PRO A 8 -7.60 -15.49 36.35
N SER A 9 -8.72 -15.66 35.64
CA SER A 9 -10.08 -15.40 36.16
C SER A 9 -10.44 -16.25 37.38
N THR A 10 -9.82 -17.43 37.54
CA THR A 10 -9.97 -18.28 38.73
C THR A 10 -9.35 -17.66 39.98
N LEU A 11 -8.19 -17.01 39.84
CA LEU A 11 -7.50 -16.30 40.92
C LEU A 11 -8.24 -15.01 41.29
N LEU A 12 -8.72 -14.26 40.29
CA LEU A 12 -9.51 -13.05 40.50
C LEU A 12 -10.83 -13.28 41.25
N LYS A 13 -11.42 -14.48 41.17
CA LYS A 13 -12.66 -14.82 41.88
C LYS A 13 -12.49 -15.05 43.38
N SER A 14 -11.29 -15.44 43.83
CA SER A 14 -11.00 -15.70 45.25
C SER A 14 -10.20 -14.58 45.91
N LEU A 15 -9.60 -13.69 45.12
CA LEU A 15 -8.79 -12.58 45.61
C LEU A 15 -9.67 -11.50 46.26
N GLN A 16 -9.40 -11.20 47.54
CA GLN A 16 -10.13 -10.14 48.28
C GLN A 16 -9.32 -8.86 48.42
N HIS A 17 -8.00 -8.99 48.57
CA HIS A 17 -7.05 -7.90 48.73
C HIS A 17 -5.92 -7.99 47.71
N LEU A 18 -5.51 -6.85 47.17
CA LEU A 18 -4.42 -6.74 46.21
C LEU A 18 -3.55 -5.52 46.54
N ASP A 19 -2.29 -5.76 46.90
CA ASP A 19 -1.27 -4.71 47.03
C ASP A 19 -0.26 -4.82 45.90
N VAL A 20 -0.11 -3.74 45.13
CA VAL A 20 0.85 -3.65 44.01
C VAL A 20 1.71 -2.40 44.11
N SER A 21 1.62 -1.67 45.23
CA SER A 21 2.20 -0.34 45.41
C SER A 21 3.72 -0.27 45.30
N SER A 22 4.42 -1.28 45.80
CA SER A 22 5.89 -1.29 45.89
C SER A 22 6.57 -1.91 44.68
N ASN A 23 5.91 -1.91 43.51
CA ASN A 23 6.46 -2.48 42.28
C ASN A 23 6.92 -1.39 41.30
N PRO A 24 7.95 -1.65 40.48
CA PRO A 24 8.35 -0.77 39.39
C PRO A 24 7.30 -0.81 38.26
N LEU A 25 6.35 0.12 38.31
CA LEU A 25 5.25 0.20 37.35
C LEU A 25 5.69 0.92 36.08
N LYS A 26 5.34 0.32 34.93
CA LYS A 26 5.55 0.92 33.60
C LYS A 26 4.27 1.60 33.14
N CYS A 27 4.29 2.92 33.04
CA CYS A 27 3.20 3.76 32.56
C CYS A 27 3.30 3.94 31.04
N THR A 28 3.09 2.84 30.33
CA THR A 28 3.00 2.77 28.88
C THR A 28 1.62 2.27 28.47
N CYS A 29 1.29 2.35 27.18
CA CYS A 29 0.01 1.86 26.66
C CYS A 29 -0.23 0.36 26.87
N GLU A 30 0.82 -0.41 27.12
CA GLU A 30 0.71 -1.83 27.46
C GLU A 30 0.09 -2.05 28.84
N ALA A 31 0.21 -1.08 29.75
CA ALA A 31 -0.44 -1.13 31.06
C ALA A 31 -1.91 -0.68 31.04
N HIS A 32 -2.48 -0.37 29.86
CA HIS A 32 -3.86 0.09 29.71
C HIS A 32 -4.86 -0.91 30.31
N TRP A 33 -4.68 -2.21 30.06
CA TRP A 33 -5.54 -3.25 30.63
C TRP A 33 -5.50 -3.22 32.17
N PHE A 34 -4.30 -3.13 32.76
CA PHE A 34 -4.14 -3.12 34.22
C PHE A 34 -4.77 -1.88 34.85
N LEU A 35 -4.63 -0.71 34.23
CA LEU A 35 -5.32 0.52 34.62
C LEU A 35 -6.85 0.37 34.61
N MET A 36 -7.39 -0.21 33.54
CA MET A 36 -8.83 -0.47 33.42
C MET A 36 -9.30 -1.47 34.47
N PHE A 37 -8.54 -2.55 34.69
CA PHE A 37 -8.80 -3.54 35.73
C PHE A 37 -8.86 -2.91 37.13
N LEU A 38 -7.86 -2.10 37.50
CA LEU A 38 -7.83 -1.41 38.79
C LEU A 38 -9.03 -0.47 38.98
N LYS A 39 -9.54 0.14 37.91
CA LYS A 39 -10.69 1.05 37.96
C LYS A 39 -12.04 0.33 38.07
N SER A 40 -12.17 -0.86 37.46
CA SER A 40 -13.45 -1.57 37.36
C SER A 40 -13.60 -2.73 38.35
N THR A 41 -12.52 -3.18 38.99
CA THR A 41 -12.55 -4.33 39.89
C THR A 41 -13.25 -4.01 41.22
N CYS A 42 -13.92 -5.02 41.78
CA CYS A 42 -14.51 -4.97 43.13
C CYS A 42 -13.54 -5.47 44.22
N ILE A 43 -12.32 -5.86 43.84
CA ILE A 43 -11.27 -6.32 44.77
C ILE A 43 -10.74 -5.11 45.55
N THR A 44 -10.52 -5.29 46.86
CA THR A 44 -9.95 -4.21 47.69
C THR A 44 -8.50 -4.00 47.32
N ILE A 45 -8.16 -2.82 46.78
CA ILE A 45 -6.79 -2.49 46.40
C ILE A 45 -6.14 -1.70 47.54
N ASP A 46 -5.13 -2.28 48.15
CA ASP A 46 -4.39 -1.62 49.22
C ASP A 46 -3.56 -0.48 48.64
N HIS A 47 -3.60 0.68 49.31
CA HIS A 47 -2.88 1.89 48.90
C HIS A 47 -3.17 2.43 47.48
N PHE A 48 -4.38 2.21 46.98
CA PHE A 48 -4.86 2.55 45.63
C PHE A 48 -4.45 3.94 45.09
N SER A 49 -4.38 4.98 45.93
CA SER A 49 -4.17 6.37 45.45
C SER A 49 -2.81 6.99 45.78
N THR A 50 -2.04 6.46 46.74
CA THR A 50 -0.90 7.18 47.34
C THR A 50 0.46 6.58 47.03
N SER A 51 0.54 5.31 46.64
CA SER A 51 1.83 4.62 46.47
C SER A 51 2.02 3.91 45.12
N MET A 52 1.00 3.86 44.25
CA MET A 52 1.19 3.37 42.88
C MET A 52 1.77 4.47 41.98
N GLN A 53 3.10 4.55 41.92
CA GLN A 53 3.83 5.52 41.10
C GLN A 53 4.49 4.86 39.89
N CYS A 54 4.54 5.59 38.78
CA CYS A 54 5.28 5.20 37.59
C CYS A 54 6.79 5.23 37.86
N ASP A 55 7.49 4.16 37.56
CA ASP A 55 8.97 4.16 37.54
C ASP A 55 9.50 4.42 36.11
N LEU A 56 8.75 3.97 35.11
CA LEU A 56 9.09 4.04 33.68
C LEU A 56 7.87 4.49 32.86
N PRO A 57 8.05 5.15 31.70
CA PRO A 57 9.31 5.71 31.18
C PRO A 57 9.81 6.90 32.02
N GLU A 58 11.08 7.28 31.88
CA GLU A 58 11.68 8.35 32.69
C GLU A 58 10.89 9.67 32.66
N SER A 59 10.25 9.99 31.52
CA SER A 59 9.41 11.18 31.36
C SER A 59 8.17 11.23 32.26
N LYS A 60 7.76 10.08 32.79
CA LYS A 60 6.57 9.91 33.65
C LYS A 60 6.93 9.43 35.05
N ARG A 61 8.22 9.36 35.38
CA ARG A 61 8.69 8.86 36.68
C ARG A 61 8.13 9.68 37.84
N GLY A 62 7.65 9.00 38.88
CA GLY A 62 7.06 9.60 40.07
C GLY A 62 5.62 10.12 39.90
N GLN A 63 5.05 10.06 38.70
CA GLN A 63 3.64 10.39 38.50
C GLN A 63 2.75 9.24 39.01
N PRO A 64 1.57 9.53 39.57
CA PRO A 64 0.65 8.49 39.99
C PRO A 64 0.12 7.72 38.77
N LEU A 65 0.09 6.39 38.86
CA LEU A 65 -0.34 5.50 37.77
C LEU A 65 -1.74 5.90 37.26
N LEU A 66 -2.66 6.27 38.15
CA LEU A 66 -4.03 6.67 37.81
C LEU A 66 -4.15 8.01 37.05
N SER A 67 -3.10 8.83 37.00
CA SER A 67 -3.11 10.07 36.22
C SER A 67 -2.91 9.85 34.71
N MET A 68 -2.54 8.63 34.31
CA MET A 68 -2.39 8.28 32.91
C MET A 68 -3.77 8.20 32.24
N ASP A 69 -3.99 9.03 31.20
CA ASP A 69 -5.21 8.97 30.41
C ASP A 69 -5.15 7.78 29.43
N PRO A 70 -6.03 6.77 29.57
CA PRO A 70 -6.10 5.65 28.63
C PRO A 70 -6.42 6.07 27.18
N ARG A 71 -7.04 7.24 26.97
CA ARG A 71 -7.37 7.75 25.62
C ARG A 71 -6.15 8.10 24.79
N SER A 72 -5.06 8.56 25.43
CA SER A 72 -3.81 8.88 24.73
C SER A 72 -3.21 7.67 24.00
N CYS A 73 -3.53 6.45 24.43
CA CYS A 73 -3.09 5.23 23.75
C CYS A 73 -3.91 4.92 22.50
N GLN A 74 -5.20 5.24 22.51
CA GLN A 74 -6.05 5.10 21.34
C GLN A 74 -5.64 6.05 20.22
N ASP A 75 -5.10 7.23 20.54
CA ASP A 75 -4.54 8.15 19.55
C ASP A 75 -3.29 7.57 18.86
N ILE A 76 -2.42 6.88 19.61
CA ILE A 76 -1.19 6.26 19.07
C ILE A 76 -1.54 5.11 18.11
N TYR A 77 -2.41 4.17 18.54
CA TYR A 77 -2.83 3.07 17.68
C TYR A 77 -3.78 3.51 16.57
N GLY A 78 -4.55 4.58 16.80
CA GLY A 78 -5.45 5.18 15.83
C GLY A 78 -4.70 5.77 14.64
N HIS A 79 -3.61 6.50 14.89
CA HIS A 79 -2.75 7.01 13.83
C HIS A 79 -2.13 5.89 12.99
N GLN A 80 -1.64 4.82 13.62
CA GLN A 80 -1.08 3.67 12.90
C GLN A 80 -2.14 2.97 12.05
N SER A 81 -3.34 2.75 12.60
CA SER A 81 -4.46 2.15 11.86
C SER A 81 -4.90 3.03 10.68
N PHE A 82 -4.96 4.34 10.88
CA PHE A 82 -5.27 5.31 9.83
C PHE A 82 -4.23 5.27 8.70
N LEU A 83 -2.94 5.28 9.01
CA LEU A 83 -1.89 5.17 8.00
C LEU A 83 -1.97 3.86 7.22
N CYS A 84 -2.16 2.72 7.91
CA CYS A 84 -2.30 1.43 7.25
C CYS A 84 -3.50 1.39 6.31
N THR A 85 -4.67 1.84 6.77
CA THR A 85 -5.90 1.86 5.97
C THR A 85 -5.78 2.83 4.79
N PHE A 86 -5.20 4.02 4.99
CA PHE A 86 -4.93 4.97 3.92
C PHE A 86 -4.04 4.37 2.83
N LEU A 87 -2.93 3.73 3.20
CA LEU A 87 -2.03 3.07 2.25
C LEU A 87 -2.76 1.97 1.48
N ILE A 88 -3.53 1.11 2.16
CA ILE A 88 -4.30 0.04 1.52
C ILE A 88 -5.29 0.60 0.50
N VAL A 89 -6.06 1.62 0.89
CA VAL A 89 -7.04 2.27 -0.01
C VAL A 89 -6.33 2.89 -1.21
N MET A 90 -5.22 3.58 -0.98
CA MET A 90 -4.41 4.15 -2.06
C MET A 90 -3.91 3.07 -3.02
N PHE A 91 -3.38 1.95 -2.53
CA PHE A 91 -2.92 0.86 -3.40
C PHE A 91 -4.07 0.25 -4.21
N ILE A 92 -5.21 -0.03 -3.58
CA ILE A 92 -6.36 -0.66 -4.25
C ILE A 92 -6.98 0.27 -5.30
N THR A 93 -6.93 1.60 -5.11
CA THR A 93 -7.55 2.56 -6.03
C THR A 93 -6.59 3.07 -7.09
N VAL A 94 -5.37 3.46 -6.71
CA VAL A 94 -4.40 4.10 -7.60
C VAL A 94 -3.76 3.09 -8.54
N LEU A 95 -3.41 1.88 -8.08
CA LEU A 95 -2.76 0.89 -8.96
C LEU A 95 -3.62 0.48 -10.15
N PRO A 96 -4.91 0.14 -10.00
CA PRO A 96 -5.75 -0.21 -11.17
C PRO A 96 -5.96 0.97 -12.10
N VAL A 97 -6.10 2.19 -11.57
CA VAL A 97 -6.26 3.41 -12.38
C VAL A 97 -4.99 3.67 -13.20
N LEU A 98 -3.82 3.62 -12.58
CA LEU A 98 -2.54 3.77 -13.27
C LEU A 98 -2.33 2.66 -14.31
N HIS A 99 -2.68 1.41 -13.99
CA HIS A 99 -2.59 0.30 -14.93
C HIS A 99 -3.55 0.50 -16.12
N LYS A 100 -4.76 1.03 -15.91
CA LYS A 100 -5.70 1.27 -17.00
C LYS A 100 -5.30 2.45 -17.88
N LEU A 101 -4.75 3.50 -17.30
CA LEU A 101 -4.32 4.69 -18.04
C LEU A 101 -2.99 4.45 -18.76
N TYR A 102 -2.00 3.89 -18.06
CA TYR A 102 -0.61 3.81 -18.54
C TYR A 102 -0.11 2.39 -18.76
N GLY A 103 -0.93 1.36 -18.56
CA GLY A 103 -0.48 -0.04 -18.67
C GLY A 103 0.08 -0.38 -20.05
N TRP A 104 -0.55 0.14 -21.10
CA TRP A 104 -0.04 0.00 -22.46
C TRP A 104 1.28 0.74 -22.65
N ASP A 105 1.38 1.98 -22.18
CA ASP A 105 2.60 2.78 -22.29
C ASP A 105 3.79 2.12 -21.58
N PHE A 106 3.59 1.62 -20.35
CA PHE A 106 4.63 0.89 -19.62
C PHE A 106 5.01 -0.42 -20.31
N TRP A 107 4.04 -1.15 -20.87
CA TRP A 107 4.31 -2.37 -21.61
C TRP A 107 5.12 -2.10 -22.88
N TYR A 108 4.71 -1.11 -23.69
CA TYR A 108 5.43 -0.69 -24.89
C TYR A 108 6.83 -0.19 -24.57
N LEU A 109 6.96 0.72 -23.59
CA LEU A 109 8.24 1.24 -23.16
C LEU A 109 9.17 0.14 -22.66
N SER A 110 8.65 -0.83 -21.90
CA SER A 110 9.42 -1.98 -21.44
C SER A 110 9.98 -2.78 -22.61
N HIS A 111 9.17 -3.07 -23.64
CA HIS A 111 9.65 -3.79 -24.82
C HIS A 111 10.67 -3.01 -25.62
N ILE A 112 10.48 -1.69 -25.79
CA ILE A 112 11.42 -0.81 -26.49
C ILE A 112 12.74 -0.76 -25.73
N CYS A 113 12.71 -0.54 -24.41
CA CYS A 113 13.89 -0.54 -23.55
C CYS A 113 14.60 -1.90 -23.59
N LEU A 114 13.87 -3.01 -23.50
CA LEU A 114 14.45 -4.35 -23.57
C LEU A 114 15.09 -4.61 -24.94
N ALA A 115 14.46 -4.15 -26.02
CA ALA A 115 15.01 -4.25 -27.37
C ALA A 115 16.29 -3.41 -27.52
N ALA A 116 16.30 -2.17 -27.00
CA ALA A 116 17.46 -1.28 -27.03
C ALA A 116 18.62 -1.82 -26.19
N VAL A 117 18.35 -2.41 -25.02
CA VAL A 117 19.37 -3.02 -24.17
C VAL A 117 19.91 -4.31 -24.79
N ARG A 118 19.05 -5.18 -25.34
CA ARG A 118 19.47 -6.48 -25.92
C ARG A 118 20.19 -6.35 -27.27
N ARG A 119 19.80 -5.40 -28.12
CA ARG A 119 20.46 -5.17 -29.41
C ARG A 119 21.71 -4.28 -29.30
N GLY A 120 21.97 -3.73 -28.11
CA GLY A 120 22.74 -2.49 -28.00
C GLY A 120 22.01 -1.37 -28.75
N TYR A 121 22.49 -0.14 -28.65
CA TYR A 121 22.09 0.92 -29.59
C TYR A 121 22.63 0.57 -30.98
N ALA A 122 22.07 -0.46 -31.61
CA ALA A 122 22.27 -0.74 -33.02
C ALA A 122 21.63 0.44 -33.75
N GLN A 123 22.49 1.38 -34.14
CA GLN A 123 22.15 2.47 -35.03
C GLN A 123 21.28 1.88 -36.14
N MET A 124 20.02 2.32 -36.22
CA MET A 124 19.11 1.88 -37.27
C MET A 124 19.89 1.99 -38.56
N SER A 125 20.12 0.85 -39.22
CA SER A 125 20.69 0.81 -40.56
C SER A 125 19.94 1.86 -41.35
N THR A 126 20.67 2.89 -41.76
CA THR A 126 20.21 4.03 -42.56
C THR A 126 19.00 3.62 -43.37
N VAL A 127 17.86 4.25 -43.06
CA VAL A 127 16.59 4.07 -43.77
C VAL A 127 16.91 3.97 -45.25
N SER A 128 16.88 2.75 -45.80
CA SER A 128 16.80 2.59 -47.24
C SER A 128 15.56 3.37 -47.59
N ARG A 129 15.72 4.49 -48.31
CA ARG A 129 14.58 5.29 -48.80
C ARG A 129 13.57 4.31 -49.35
N GLU A 130 12.47 4.11 -48.64
CA GLU A 130 11.40 3.23 -49.10
C GLU A 130 10.91 3.86 -50.40
N GLU A 131 11.29 3.26 -51.53
CA GLU A 131 11.01 3.80 -52.86
C GLU A 131 9.52 3.71 -53.20
N TYR A 132 8.76 2.96 -52.41
CA TYR A 132 7.34 2.69 -52.59
C TYR A 132 6.60 2.85 -51.25
N ASP A 133 5.45 3.52 -51.28
CA ASP A 133 4.61 3.74 -50.09
C ASP A 133 3.73 2.52 -49.74
N ALA A 134 3.44 1.65 -50.72
CA ALA A 134 2.60 0.47 -50.54
C ALA A 134 2.94 -0.66 -51.55
N PHE A 135 2.77 -1.91 -51.14
CA PHE A 135 2.85 -3.09 -52.00
C PHE A 135 1.45 -3.69 -52.23
N ILE A 136 1.08 -3.90 -53.49
CA ILE A 136 -0.24 -4.42 -53.86
C ILE A 136 -0.08 -5.85 -54.38
N ALA A 137 -0.67 -6.81 -53.67
CA ALA A 137 -0.78 -8.21 -54.11
C ALA A 137 -2.20 -8.49 -54.60
N PHE A 138 -2.34 -8.95 -55.84
CA PHE A 138 -3.63 -9.28 -56.45
C PHE A 138 -3.49 -10.49 -57.39
N ASP A 139 -4.62 -11.12 -57.71
CA ASP A 139 -4.67 -12.23 -58.66
C ASP A 139 -4.63 -11.69 -60.10
N SER A 140 -3.52 -11.93 -60.79
CA SER A 140 -3.33 -11.50 -62.18
C SER A 140 -4.07 -12.37 -63.20
N GLN A 141 -4.58 -13.55 -62.82
CA GLN A 141 -5.36 -14.41 -63.70
C GLN A 141 -6.82 -13.97 -63.80
N HIS A 142 -7.31 -13.23 -62.80
CA HIS A 142 -8.67 -12.70 -62.81
C HIS A 142 -8.72 -11.40 -63.61
N SER A 143 -9.18 -11.49 -64.86
CA SER A 143 -9.17 -10.38 -65.83
C SER A 143 -9.75 -9.08 -65.30
N MET A 144 -10.88 -9.11 -64.57
CA MET A 144 -11.49 -7.91 -64.01
C MET A 144 -10.67 -7.25 -62.89
N VAL A 145 -9.93 -8.04 -62.10
CA VAL A 145 -9.12 -7.51 -61.00
C VAL A 145 -7.85 -6.90 -61.58
N ALA A 146 -7.20 -7.60 -62.50
CA ALA A 146 -6.02 -7.07 -63.19
C ALA A 146 -6.35 -5.78 -63.97
N ASP A 147 -7.47 -5.76 -64.70
CA ASP A 147 -7.90 -4.58 -65.45
C ASP A 147 -8.13 -3.37 -64.53
N TRP A 148 -8.85 -3.56 -63.42
CA TRP A 148 -9.09 -2.49 -62.47
C TRP A 148 -7.81 -2.01 -61.78
N VAL A 149 -6.89 -2.91 -61.40
CA VAL A 149 -5.63 -2.53 -60.76
C VAL A 149 -4.76 -1.68 -61.69
N TYR A 150 -4.56 -2.13 -62.93
CA TYR A 150 -3.67 -1.44 -63.87
C TYR A 150 -4.28 -0.18 -64.47
N ASN A 151 -5.59 -0.17 -64.76
CA ASN A 151 -6.22 0.93 -65.51
C ASN A 151 -6.95 1.94 -64.63
N GLU A 152 -7.32 1.60 -63.40
CA GLU A 152 -7.98 2.53 -62.48
C GLU A 152 -7.10 2.79 -61.24
N MET A 153 -6.73 1.76 -60.49
CA MET A 153 -6.09 1.95 -59.18
C MET A 153 -4.72 2.63 -59.29
N VAL A 154 -3.81 2.12 -60.13
CA VAL A 154 -2.46 2.69 -60.28
C VAL A 154 -2.50 4.14 -60.78
N PRO A 155 -3.24 4.50 -61.86
CA PRO A 155 -3.31 5.89 -62.31
C PRO A 155 -3.91 6.86 -61.27
N GLN A 156 -4.90 6.43 -60.48
CA GLN A 156 -5.49 7.31 -59.46
C GLN A 156 -4.55 7.54 -58.28
N LEU A 157 -3.73 6.55 -57.91
CA LEU A 157 -2.83 6.63 -56.77
C LEU A 157 -1.47 7.27 -57.11
N GLU A 158 -0.89 6.94 -58.26
CA GLU A 158 0.45 7.41 -58.64
C GLU A 158 0.43 8.73 -59.43
N GLU A 159 -0.52 8.91 -60.36
CA GLU A 159 -0.49 10.06 -61.28
C GLU A 159 -1.38 11.22 -60.82
N LYS A 160 -2.56 10.93 -60.28
CA LYS A 160 -3.52 11.97 -59.86
C LYS A 160 -3.29 12.47 -58.43
N GLY A 161 -2.70 11.65 -57.56
CA GLY A 161 -2.44 11.98 -56.16
C GLY A 161 -3.69 12.36 -55.35
N ARG A 162 -3.53 12.60 -54.04
CA ARG A 162 -4.60 13.15 -53.18
C ARG A 162 -4.96 14.58 -53.64
N ARG A 163 -6.16 14.78 -54.16
CA ARG A 163 -6.80 16.11 -54.18
C ARG A 163 -7.24 16.52 -52.78
#